data_AF-A0AA43KC64-F1
#
_entry.id   AF-A0AA43KC64-F1
#
_cell.length_a   1.000
_cell.length_b   1.000
_cell.length_c   1.000
_cell.angle_alpha   90.00
_cell.angle_beta   90.00
_cell.angle_gamma   90.00
#
_symmetry.space_group_name_H-M   'P 1'
#
loop_
_entity.id
_entity.type
_entity.pdbx_description
1 polymer ?
#
loop_
_entity_poly.entity_id
_entity_poly.type
_entity_poly.pdbx_seq_one_letter_code
_entity_poly.pdbx_strand_id
1 'polypeptide(L)' 'MSPQHKKIKFPLWEYLNQPLFSRNSQLELNPRRFAHSWRIRLLERCLNKECDAKGPQQY' A
#
# COMPACT_ATOMS: atom_id res chain seq x y z
N MET A 1 -17.65 -19.53 -17.65
CA MET A 1 -16.34 -19.46 -16.99
C MET A 1 -16.09 -18.02 -16.56
N SER A 2 -16.45 -17.66 -15.33
CA SER A 2 -16.16 -16.32 -14.80
C SER A 2 -14.65 -16.18 -14.61
N PRO A 3 -14.01 -15.08 -15.06
CA PRO A 3 -12.60 -14.87 -14.81
C PRO A 3 -12.41 -14.78 -13.28
N GLN A 4 -11.80 -15.81 -12.71
CA GLN A 4 -11.34 -15.77 -11.32
C GLN A 4 -10.19 -14.75 -11.28
N HIS A 5 -10.53 -13.48 -11.09
CA HIS A 5 -9.55 -12.42 -10.86
C HIS A 5 -8.78 -12.78 -9.59
N LYS A 6 -7.65 -13.48 -9.74
CA LYS A 6 -6.68 -13.68 -8.66
C LYS A 6 -6.31 -12.29 -8.19
N LYS A 7 -6.88 -11.85 -7.04
CA LYS A 7 -6.57 -10.56 -6.44
C LYS A 7 -5.06 -10.52 -6.25
N ILE A 8 -4.39 -9.69 -7.05
CA ILE A 8 -2.95 -9.51 -6.98
C ILE A 8 -2.68 -8.99 -5.56
N LYS A 9 -2.06 -9.80 -4.70
CA LYS A 9 -1.73 -9.45 -3.29
C LYS A 9 -0.53 -8.50 -3.18
N PHE A 10 -0.14 -7.92 -4.30
CA PHE A 10 1.07 -7.14 -4.50
C PHE A 10 0.66 -5.77 -5.06
N PRO A 11 1.19 -4.66 -4.52
CA PRO A 11 0.95 -3.31 -5.04
C PRO A 11 1.69 -3.11 -6.37
N LEU A 12 1.18 -3.76 -7.43
CA LEU A 12 1.82 -3.82 -8.75
C LEU A 12 1.93 -2.44 -9.37
N TRP A 13 0.87 -1.64 -9.28
CA TRP A 13 0.85 -0.30 -9.84
C TRP A 13 1.85 0.63 -9.15
N GLU A 14 1.94 0.57 -7.83
CA GLU A 14 2.89 1.39 -7.06
C GLU A 14 4.33 0.94 -7.27
N TYR A 15 4.55 -0.36 -7.52
CA TYR A 15 5.87 -0.87 -7.89
C TYR A 15 6.32 -0.37 -9.26
N LEU A 16 5.42 -0.37 -10.25
CA LEU A 16 5.72 0.12 -11.59
C LEU A 16 5.88 1.65 -11.64
N ASN A 17 5.18 2.37 -10.76
CA ASN A 17 5.25 3.83 -10.63
C ASN A 17 6.32 4.30 -9.63
N GLN A 18 7.30 3.46 -9.30
CA GLN A 18 8.43 3.89 -8.47
C GLN A 18 9.16 5.07 -9.13
N PRO A 19 9.51 6.11 -8.37
CA PRO A 19 10.31 7.22 -8.89
C PRO A 19 11.70 6.71 -9.28
N LEU A 20 12.01 6.75 -10.56
CA LEU A 20 13.33 6.43 -11.08
C LEU A 20 14.27 7.61 -10.79
N PHE A 21 15.46 7.33 -10.27
CA PHE A 21 16.54 8.32 -10.06
C PHE A 21 16.26 9.45 -9.04
N SER A 22 15.31 9.26 -8.13
CA SER A 22 15.08 10.21 -7.04
C SER A 22 16.24 10.18 -6.02
N ARG A 23 16.75 11.35 -5.65
CA ARG A 23 17.73 11.49 -4.54
C ARG A 23 17.17 11.10 -3.18
N ASN A 24 15.85 11.21 -3.02
CA ASN A 24 15.19 11.06 -1.73
C ASN A 24 14.53 9.68 -1.56
N SER A 25 14.48 8.87 -2.62
CA SER A 25 13.85 7.55 -2.57
C SER A 25 14.67 6.53 -3.33
N GLN A 26 15.17 5.53 -2.60
CA GLN A 26 15.90 4.44 -3.17
C GLN A 26 14.99 3.58 -4.06
N LEU A 27 15.41 3.34 -5.30
CA LEU A 27 14.73 2.44 -6.21
C LEU A 27 14.83 1.00 -5.68
N GLU A 28 13.68 0.33 -5.51
CA GLU A 28 13.62 -0.99 -4.90
C GLU A 28 13.18 -2.03 -5.93
N LEU A 29 14.17 -2.62 -6.62
CA LEU A 29 13.98 -3.59 -7.70
C LEU A 29 13.58 -5.00 -7.22
N ASN A 30 13.62 -5.27 -5.92
CA ASN A 30 13.17 -6.55 -5.36
C ASN A 30 11.67 -6.45 -5.03
N PRO A 31 10.78 -7.16 -5.74
CA PRO A 31 9.34 -7.03 -5.55
C PRO A 31 8.88 -7.43 -4.15
N ARG A 32 9.50 -8.45 -3.54
CA ARG A 32 9.14 -8.90 -2.19
C ARG A 32 9.49 -7.86 -1.14
N ARG A 33 10.67 -7.25 -1.28
CA ARG A 33 11.15 -6.20 -0.38
C ARG A 33 10.27 -4.94 -0.51
N PHE A 34 9.96 -4.53 -1.74
CA PHE A 34 9.03 -3.43 -2.00
C PHE A 34 7.65 -3.67 -1.39
N ALA A 35 7.08 -4.87 -1.56
CA ALA A 35 5.77 -5.20 -1.01
C ALA A 35 5.72 -5.02 0.51
N HIS A 36 6.79 -5.41 1.21
CA HIS A 36 6.92 -5.25 2.64
C HIS A 36 7.02 -3.76 3.04
N SER A 37 7.96 -3.03 2.43
CA SER A 37 8.14 -1.59 2.65
C SER A 37 6.88 -0.77 2.33
N TRP A 38 6.17 -1.14 1.27
CA TRP A 38 4.90 -0.50 0.89
C TRP A 38 3.80 -0.76 1.93
N ARG A 39 3.70 -1.99 2.45
CA ARG A 39 2.71 -2.34 3.47
C ARG A 39 2.92 -1.57 4.77
N ILE A 40 4.17 -1.41 5.20
CA ILE A 40 4.50 -0.60 6.39
C ILE A 40 4.07 0.85 6.18
N ARG A 41 4.48 1.48 5.06
CA ARG A 41 4.09 2.86 4.74
C ARG A 41 2.57 3.05 4.63
N LEU A 42 1.86 2.05 4.13
CA LEU A 42 0.40 2.08 4.11
C LEU A 42 -0.18 2.13 5.52
N LEU A 43 0.32 1.29 6.43
CA LEU A 43 -0.12 1.25 7.82
C LEU A 43 0.19 2.57 8.54
N GLU A 44 1.38 3.14 8.34
CA GLU A 44 1.75 4.46 8.89
C GLU A 44 0.81 5.56 8.41
N ARG A 45 0.46 5.58 7.11
CA ARG A 45 -0.51 6.53 6.56
C ARG A 45 -1.90 6.34 7.17
N CYS A 46 -2.34 5.11 7.36
CA CYS A 46 -3.62 4.82 8.00
C CYS A 46 -3.63 5.22 9.47
N LEU A 47 -2.52 5.01 10.18
CA LEU A 47 -2.38 5.40 11.57
C LEU A 47 -2.45 6.93 11.76
N ASN A 48 -1.88 7.68 10.81
CA ASN A 48 -1.91 9.14 10.82
C ASN A 48 -3.24 9.74 10.33
N LYS A 49 -4.20 8.93 9.86
CA LYS A 49 -5.52 9.42 9.49
C LYS A 49 -6.40 9.52 10.73
N GLU A 50 -7.14 10.61 10.83
CA GLU A 50 -8.20 10.73 11.83
C GLU A 50 -9.23 9.60 11.64
N CYS A 51 -9.56 8.91 12.73
CA CYS A 51 -10.53 7.83 12.72
C CYS A 51 -11.95 8.42 12.72
N ASP A 52 -12.57 8.53 11.55
CA ASP A 52 -13.98 8.94 11.38
C ASP A 52 -15.00 7.90 11.88
N ALA A 53 -14.53 6.77 12.42
CA ALA A 53 -15.39 5.74 12.99
C ALA A 53 -16.03 6.25 14.28
N LYS A 54 -17.12 7.02 14.13
CA LYS A 54 -18.07 7.26 15.21
C LYS A 54 -18.66 5.91 15.58
N GLY A 55 -18.23 5.36 16.72
CA GLY A 55 -18.86 4.16 17.29
C GLY A 55 -20.38 4.35 17.40
N PRO A 56 -21.17 3.28 17.42
CA PRO A 56 -22.62 3.40 17.56
C PRO A 56 -22.92 4.25 18.79
N GLN A 57 -23.53 5.41 18.57
CA GLN A 57 -23.97 6.30 19.64
C GLN A 57 -25.03 5.53 20.44
N GLN A 58 -24.68 5.08 21.64
CA GLN A 58 -25.63 4.49 22.57
C GLN A 58 -26.53 5.62 23.05
N TYR A 59 -27.79 5.61 22.60
CA TYR A 59 -28.88 6.47 23.08
C TYR A 59 -29.68 5.74 24.16
#